data_AF-A0A7S3SC25-F1
#
_entry.id   AF-A0A7S3SC25-F1
#
_cell.length_a   1.000
_cell.length_b   1.000
_cell.length_c   1.000
_cell.angle_alpha   90.00
_cell.angle_beta   90.00
_cell.angle_gamma   90.00
#
_symmetry.space_group_name_H-M   'P 1'
#
loop_
_entity.id
_entity.type
_entity.pdbx_description
1 polymer ?
#
loop_
_entity_poly.entity_id
_entity_poly.type
_entity_poly.pdbx_seq_one_letter_code
_entity_poly.pdbx_strand_id
1 'polypeptide(L)'
;MGLAIGGGLVLGVIYNPFLDELACAIRGGGTTLNGKQVHVGYAANVTQALVCNNFGASRAPGMNALNTGRLLALLESSVRGIRNSGSAAQNMMDVACGRLDAYYE
;
A
#
# COMPACT_ATOMS: atom_id res chain seq x y z
N MET A 1 -11.86 -7.17 2.71
CA MET A 1 -13.24 -6.72 3.03
C MET A 1 -13.19 -5.39 3.76
N GLY A 2 -14.21 -4.55 3.62
CA GLY A 2 -14.34 -3.31 4.37
C GLY A 2 -15.79 -3.04 4.73
N LEU A 3 -16.03 -2.42 5.89
CA LEU A 3 -17.34 -1.99 6.35
C LEU A 3 -17.39 -0.47 6.41
N ALA A 4 -18.43 0.12 5.83
CA ALA A 4 -18.74 1.53 5.97
C ALA A 4 -20.12 1.72 6.60
N ILE A 5 -20.23 2.67 7.53
CA ILE A 5 -21.49 3.04 8.18
C ILE A 5 -21.67 4.55 7.99
N GLY A 6 -22.84 4.97 7.48
CA GLY A 6 -23.11 6.40 7.22
C GLY A 6 -22.12 7.05 6.26
N GLY A 7 -21.58 6.28 5.30
CA GLY A 7 -20.56 6.76 4.35
C GLY A 7 -19.13 6.76 4.88
N GLY A 8 -18.90 6.44 6.16
CA GLY A 8 -17.57 6.39 6.76
C GLY A 8 -17.03 4.96 6.89
N LEU A 9 -15.79 4.71 6.46
CA LEU A 9 -15.08 3.44 6.71
C LEU A 9 -14.85 3.23 8.22
N VAL A 10 -15.32 2.10 8.75
CA VAL A 10 -15.22 1.74 10.18
C VAL A 10 -14.36 0.51 10.46
N LEU A 11 -14.24 -0.41 9.49
CA LEU A 11 -13.47 -1.65 9.61
C LEU A 11 -12.84 -2.00 8.26
N GLY A 12 -11.61 -2.51 8.27
CA GLY A 12 -10.95 -3.13 7.12
C GLY A 12 -10.30 -4.46 7.52
N VAL A 13 -10.39 -5.45 6.63
CA VAL A 13 -9.79 -6.78 6.79
C VAL A 13 -9.14 -7.21 5.48
N ILE A 14 -7.87 -7.60 5.53
CA ILE A 14 -7.10 -8.13 4.39
C ILE A 14 -6.49 -9.46 4.85
N TYR A 15 -6.70 -10.52 4.08
CA TYR A 15 -6.13 -11.83 4.34
C TYR A 15 -5.27 -12.27 3.16
N ASN A 16 -4.00 -12.56 3.42
CA ASN A 16 -3.10 -13.19 2.47
C ASN A 16 -2.97 -14.68 2.83
N PRO A 17 -3.60 -15.59 2.06
CA PRO A 17 -3.62 -17.02 2.39
C PRO A 17 -2.27 -17.71 2.15
N PHE A 18 -1.41 -17.17 1.30
CA PHE A 18 -0.10 -17.77 1.00
C PHE A 18 0.89 -17.59 2.15
N LEU A 19 0.73 -16.52 2.92
CA LEU A 19 1.57 -16.19 4.07
C LEU A 19 0.87 -16.44 5.42
N ASP A 20 -0.40 -16.83 5.37
CA ASP A 20 -1.30 -16.91 6.54
C ASP A 20 -1.30 -15.61 7.37
N GLU A 21 -1.51 -14.48 6.68
CA GLU A 21 -1.48 -13.16 7.29
C GLU A 21 -2.84 -12.48 7.22
N LEU A 22 -3.41 -12.20 8.39
CA LEU A 22 -4.66 -11.48 8.58
C LEU A 22 -4.39 -10.10 9.17
N ALA A 23 -4.55 -9.06 8.34
CA ALA A 23 -4.55 -7.68 8.78
C ALA A 23 -5.97 -7.19 9.05
N CYS A 24 -6.20 -6.63 10.23
CA CYS A 24 -7.48 -6.05 10.65
C CYS A 24 -7.27 -4.63 11.16
N ALA A 25 -8.14 -3.70 10.79
CA ALA A 25 -8.12 -2.32 11.27
C ALA A 25 -9.53 -1.87 11.65
N ILE A 26 -9.67 -1.23 12.81
CA ILE A 26 -10.93 -0.63 13.28
C ILE A 26 -10.71 0.85 13.50
N ARG A 27 -11.67 1.69 13.10
CA ARG A 27 -11.62 3.14 13.33
C ARG A 27 -11.37 3.44 14.81
N GLY A 28 -10.30 4.17 15.10
CA GLY A 28 -9.87 4.51 16.47
C GLY A 28 -9.17 3.39 17.24
N GLY A 29 -9.14 2.17 16.71
CA GLY A 29 -8.53 0.99 17.36
C GLY A 29 -7.15 0.57 16.82
N GLY A 30 -6.64 1.28 15.81
CA GLY A 30 -5.38 0.94 15.16
C GLY A 30 -5.50 -0.27 14.22
N THR A 31 -4.35 -0.86 13.91
CA THR A 31 -4.21 -1.98 12.97
C THR A 31 -3.49 -3.14 13.65
N THR A 32 -3.95 -4.35 13.41
CA THR A 32 -3.30 -5.58 13.86
C THR A 32 -2.93 -6.48 12.68
N LEU A 33 -1.81 -7.18 12.79
CA LEU A 33 -1.39 -8.29 11.93
C LEU A 33 -1.35 -9.57 12.77
N ASN A 34 -2.17 -10.56 12.44
CA ASN A 34 -2.30 -11.81 13.21
C ASN A 34 -2.50 -11.55 14.72
N GLY A 35 -3.34 -10.58 15.05
CA GLY A 35 -3.67 -10.19 16.43
C GLY A 35 -2.62 -9.31 17.13
N LYS A 36 -1.47 -9.04 16.52
CA LYS A 36 -0.44 -8.16 17.09
C LYS A 36 -0.57 -6.75 16.52
N GLN A 37 -0.49 -5.73 17.37
CA GLN A 37 -0.52 -4.34 16.93
C GLN A 37 0.66 -4.03 16.00
N VAL A 38 0.39 -3.27 14.94
CA VAL A 38 1.38 -2.80 13.98
C VAL A 38 1.19 -1.32 13.71
N HIS A 39 2.25 -0.67 13.26
CA HIS A 39 2.26 0.74 12.94
C HIS A 39 2.89 0.94 11.57
N VAL A 40 2.52 2.04 10.93
CA VAL A 40 3.19 2.50 9.70
C VAL A 40 4.68 2.69 9.95
N GLY A 41 5.46 2.47 8.91
CA GLY A 41 6.89 2.73 8.91
C GLY A 41 7.19 4.23 8.94
N TYR A 42 8.48 4.56 9.08
CA TYR A 42 8.95 5.93 8.99
C TYR A 42 10.19 6.01 8.11
N ALA A 43 10.06 6.69 6.98
CA ALA A 43 11.16 7.19 6.19
C ALA A 43 11.24 8.72 6.36
N ALA A 44 12.41 9.23 6.76
CA ALA A 44 12.58 10.66 7.00
C ALA A 44 12.56 11.49 5.70
N ASN A 45 12.86 10.84 4.57
CA ASN A 45 12.87 11.44 3.24
C ASN A 45 12.71 10.35 2.17
N VAL A 46 12.50 10.79 0.93
CA VAL A 46 12.24 9.90 -0.21
C VAL A 46 13.38 8.91 -0.49
N THR A 47 14.64 9.29 -0.24
CA THR A 47 15.79 8.43 -0.54
C THR A 47 15.92 7.24 0.40
N GLN A 48 15.19 7.26 1.51
CA GLN A 48 15.05 6.13 2.44
C GLN A 48 13.77 5.33 2.23
N ALA A 49 12.81 5.85 1.46
CA ALA A 49 11.49 5.28 1.32
C ALA A 49 11.46 4.08 0.35
N LEU A 50 10.85 2.98 0.76
CA LEU A 50 10.47 1.87 -0.10
C LEU A 50 9.02 2.07 -0.58
N VAL A 51 8.86 2.39 -1.86
CA VAL A 51 7.56 2.76 -2.44
C VAL A 51 7.03 1.62 -3.30
N CYS A 52 5.74 1.31 -3.20
CA CYS A 52 5.09 0.34 -4.07
C CYS A 52 4.15 1.01 -5.07
N ASN A 53 4.01 0.42 -6.26
CA ASN A 53 3.05 0.87 -7.26
C ASN A 53 2.38 -0.28 -7.99
N ASN A 54 1.31 0.06 -8.73
CA ASN A 54 0.70 -0.82 -9.72
C ASN A 54 0.33 -0.02 -10.97
N PHE A 55 0.20 -0.70 -12.11
CA PHE A 55 -0.11 -0.08 -13.40
C PHE A 55 -1.62 -0.12 -13.75
N GLY A 56 -2.45 -0.62 -12.83
CA GLY A 56 -3.86 -0.89 -13.09
C GLY A 56 -4.10 -1.89 -14.22
N ALA A 57 -5.37 -2.11 -14.56
CA ALA A 57 -5.77 -3.03 -15.64
C ALA A 57 -5.80 -2.36 -17.03
N SER A 58 -5.96 -1.03 -17.08
CA SER A 58 -6.05 -0.31 -18.36
C SER A 58 -4.73 -0.39 -19.12
N ARG A 59 -4.83 -0.54 -20.44
CA ARG A 59 -3.69 -0.52 -21.37
C ARG A 59 -3.81 0.62 -22.39
N ALA A 60 -4.70 1.58 -22.13
CA ALA A 60 -4.84 2.76 -22.96
C ALA A 60 -3.50 3.52 -23.01
N PRO A 61 -3.04 3.99 -24.19
CA PRO A 61 -1.73 4.64 -24.31
C PRO A 61 -1.50 5.79 -23.32
N GLY A 62 -2.53 6.62 -23.10
CA GLY A 62 -2.46 7.72 -22.12
C GLY A 62 -2.27 7.25 -20.68
N MET A 63 -2.90 6.14 -20.28
CA MET A 63 -2.73 5.56 -18.95
C MET A 63 -1.33 4.95 -18.77
N ASN A 64 -0.84 4.25 -19.80
CA ASN A 64 0.52 3.71 -19.79
C ASN A 64 1.56 4.83 -19.68
N ALA A 65 1.41 5.91 -20.47
CA ALA A 65 2.31 7.06 -20.41
C ALA A 65 2.30 7.72 -19.03
N LEU A 66 1.12 7.89 -18.43
CA LEU A 66 0.97 8.47 -17.09
C LEU A 66 1.62 7.59 -16.01
N ASN A 67 1.39 6.27 -16.03
CA ASN A 67 1.97 5.37 -15.04
C ASN A 67 3.49 5.24 -15.18
N THR A 68 4.00 5.13 -16.41
CA THR A 68 5.45 5.11 -16.65
C THR A 68 6.10 6.45 -16.28
N GLY A 69 5.42 7.57 -16.54
CA GLY A 69 5.90 8.90 -16.14
C GLY A 69 6.03 9.04 -14.61
N ARG A 70 5.04 8.56 -13.85
CA ARG A 70 5.10 8.52 -12.36
C ARG A 70 6.24 7.63 -11.87
N LEU A 71 6.45 6.48 -12.51
CA LEU A 71 7.55 5.58 -12.18
C LEU A 71 8.92 6.25 -12.42
N LEU A 72 9.09 6.92 -13.58
CA LEU A 72 10.31 7.64 -13.91
C LEU A 72 10.60 8.76 -12.90
N ALA A 73 9.60 9.56 -12.54
CA ALA A 73 9.75 10.62 -11.55
C ALA A 73 10.22 10.10 -10.18
N LEU A 74 9.75 8.91 -9.76
CA LEU A 74 10.24 8.27 -8.53
C LEU A 74 11.69 7.81 -8.64
N LEU A 75 12.08 7.24 -9.77
CA LEU A 75 13.47 6.84 -10.01
C LEU A 75 14.41 8.05 -9.98
N GLU A 76 14.01 9.15 -10.62
CA GLU A 76 14.77 10.42 -10.63
C GLU A 76 14.88 11.03 -9.22
N SER A 77 13.91 10.78 -8.33
CA SER A 77 13.94 11.22 -6.94
C SER A 77 14.92 10.45 -6.03
N SER A 78 15.64 9.45 -6.57
CA SER A 78 16.58 8.60 -5.82
C SER A 78 15.92 7.83 -4.67
N VAL A 79 14.67 7.40 -4.86
CA VAL A 79 13.92 6.57 -3.91
C VAL A 79 14.72 5.29 -3.55
N ARG A 80 14.66 4.82 -2.30
CA ARG A 80 15.43 3.62 -1.86
C ARG A 80 15.13 2.42 -2.73
N GLY A 81 13.87 2.25 -3.12
CA GLY A 81 13.48 1.18 -4.00
C GLY A 81 12.02 1.27 -4.36
N ILE A 82 11.69 0.56 -5.44
CA ILE A 82 10.32 0.44 -5.93
C ILE A 82 9.92 -1.04 -5.87
N ARG A 83 8.68 -1.30 -5.47
CA ARG A 83 8.06 -2.63 -5.47
C ARG A 83 6.80 -2.62 -6.31
N ASN A 84 6.43 -3.79 -6.81
CA ASN A 84 5.16 -4.03 -7.46
C ASN A 84 4.73 -5.47 -7.14
N SER A 85 3.69 -5.63 -6.33
CA SER A 85 3.20 -6.94 -5.87
C SER A 85 2.02 -7.48 -6.69
N GLY A 86 1.44 -6.66 -7.56
CA GLY A 86 0.21 -6.98 -8.29
C GLY A 86 -1.09 -6.88 -7.47
N SER A 87 -1.04 -6.65 -6.15
CA SER A 87 -2.23 -6.54 -5.29
C SER A 87 -2.27 -5.22 -4.53
N ALA A 88 -3.23 -4.35 -4.91
CA ALA A 88 -3.48 -3.09 -4.21
C ALA A 88 -3.79 -3.30 -2.72
N ALA A 89 -4.58 -4.33 -2.40
CA ALA A 89 -4.90 -4.66 -1.01
C ALA A 89 -3.65 -5.05 -0.21
N GLN A 90 -2.80 -5.91 -0.76
CA GLN A 90 -1.55 -6.31 -0.09
C GLN A 90 -0.62 -5.10 0.08
N ASN A 91 -0.51 -4.22 -0.91
CA ASN A 91 0.30 -3.00 -0.81
C ASN A 91 -0.17 -2.08 0.32
N MET A 92 -1.49 -1.86 0.44
CA MET A 92 -2.04 -1.07 1.54
C MET A 92 -1.80 -1.72 2.90
N MET A 93 -1.92 -3.05 3.00
CA MET A 93 -1.59 -3.81 4.20
C MET A 93 -0.10 -3.66 4.56
N ASP A 94 0.80 -3.79 3.59
CA ASP A 94 2.23 -3.70 3.81
C ASP A 94 2.65 -2.27 4.23
N VAL A 95 1.97 -1.22 3.76
CA VAL A 95 2.14 0.14 4.28
C VAL A 95 1.66 0.25 5.73
N ALA A 96 0.46 -0.25 6.03
CA ALA A 96 -0.11 -0.21 7.38
C ALA A 96 0.73 -0.99 8.41
N CYS A 97 1.41 -2.05 7.96
CA CYS A 97 2.31 -2.88 8.75
C CYS A 97 3.77 -2.37 8.75
N GLY A 98 4.07 -1.24 8.10
CA GLY A 98 5.40 -0.63 8.06
C GLY A 98 6.46 -1.38 7.26
N ARG A 99 6.04 -2.28 6.36
CA ARG A 99 6.92 -2.96 5.39
C ARG A 99 7.22 -2.09 4.17
N LEU A 100 6.30 -1.19 3.85
CA LEU A 100 6.41 -0.17 2.81
C LEU A 100 6.20 1.21 3.43
N ASP A 101 6.84 2.21 2.85
CA ASP A 101 6.71 3.60 3.31
C ASP A 101 5.57 4.33 2.58
N ALA A 102 5.31 3.95 1.33
CA ALA A 102 4.20 4.51 0.55
C ALA A 102 3.71 3.56 -0.54
N TYR A 103 2.47 3.76 -0.97
CA TYR A 103 1.87 3.12 -2.13
C TYR A 103 1.08 4.14 -2.95
N TYR A 104 1.17 4.03 -4.28
CA TYR A 104 0.34 4.79 -5.21
C TYR A 104 -0.16 3.90 -6.35
N GLU A 105 -1.32 4.25 -6.89
CA GLU A 105 -1.90 3.70 -8.13
C GLU A 105 -2.73 4.79 -8.81
#